data_AF-A0A505HIU2-F1
#
_entry.id   AF-A0A505HIU2-F1
#
_cell.length_a   1.000
_cell.length_b   1.000
_cell.length_c   1.000
_cell.angle_alpha   90.00
_cell.angle_beta   90.00
_cell.angle_gamma   90.00
#
_symmetry.space_group_name_H-M   'P 1'
#
loop_
_entity.id
_entity.type
_entity.pdbx_description
1 polymer ?
#
loop_
_entity_poly.entity_id
_entity_poly.type
_entity_poly.pdbx_seq_one_letter_code
_entity_poly.pdbx_strand_id
1 'polypeptide(L)'
;MLTLGCGGGWFAELPDEAWPEDADVRKSIEDDFKGEWGDRRQEIVFIGEGIDTAAIKKLLDECLLDKKEMKKWEKVMRTKGVKRAEKQE
;
A
#
# COMPACT_ATOMS: atom_id res chain seq x y z
N MET A 1 -14.29 13.98 10.95
CA MET A 1 -14.25 12.61 11.47
C MET A 1 -13.19 11.87 10.69
N LEU A 2 -12.22 11.23 11.36
CA LEU A 2 -11.22 10.38 10.71
C LEU A 2 -11.67 8.93 10.85
N THR A 3 -11.79 8.23 9.74
CA THR A 3 -12.11 6.80 9.70
C THR A 3 -10.90 6.05 9.18
N LEU A 4 -10.38 5.12 9.98
CA LEU A 4 -9.33 4.20 9.56
C LEU A 4 -9.97 2.83 9.31
N GLY A 5 -9.77 2.28 8.12
CA GLY A 5 -10.22 0.95 7.73
C GLY A 5 -9.10 0.20 7.02
N CYS A 6 -9.14 -1.13 7.07
CA CYS A 6 -8.31 -1.97 6.22
C CYS A 6 -9.14 -2.45 5.02
N GLY A 7 -8.58 -2.38 3.82
CA GLY A 7 -9.21 -2.89 2.59
C GLY A 7 -9.11 -4.41 2.42
N GLY A 8 -8.69 -5.14 3.46
CA GLY A 8 -8.28 -6.55 3.39
C GLY A 8 -6.76 -6.72 3.47
N GLY A 9 -6.30 -7.97 3.33
CA GLY A 9 -4.88 -8.28 3.16
C GLY A 9 -4.44 -7.97 1.73
N TRP A 10 -3.15 -7.70 1.53
CA TRP A 10 -2.58 -7.55 0.19
C TRP A 10 -2.60 -8.89 -0.55
N PHE A 11 -3.15 -8.91 -1.76
CA PHE A 11 -3.21 -10.09 -2.60
C PHE A 11 -1.83 -10.65 -2.92
N ALA A 12 -0.81 -9.79 -2.99
CA ALA A 12 0.59 -10.19 -3.14
C ALA A 12 1.13 -11.08 -1.99
N GLU A 13 0.44 -11.15 -0.86
CA GLU A 13 0.81 -11.99 0.31
C GLU A 13 -0.16 -13.15 0.55
N LEU A 14 -1.21 -13.26 -0.26
CA LEU A 14 -2.21 -14.33 -0.13
C LEU A 14 -1.87 -15.51 -1.04
N PRO A 15 -2.14 -16.76 -0.61
CA PRO A 15 -2.02 -17.91 -1.49
C PRO A 15 -3.12 -17.86 -2.56
N ASP A 16 -2.90 -18.50 -3.72
CA ASP A 16 -3.80 -18.38 -4.89
C ASP A 16 -5.24 -18.86 -4.60
N GLU A 17 -5.41 -19.81 -3.66
CA GLU A 17 -6.72 -20.32 -3.26
C GLU A 17 -7.58 -19.26 -2.53
N ALA A 18 -6.96 -18.19 -2.03
CA ALA A 18 -7.65 -17.06 -1.42
C ALA A 18 -8.01 -15.96 -2.44
N TRP A 19 -7.61 -16.10 -3.71
CA TRP A 19 -7.96 -15.15 -4.76
C TRP A 19 -9.37 -15.42 -5.30
N PRO A 20 -10.11 -14.38 -5.73
CA PRO A 20 -11.44 -14.53 -6.32
C PRO A 20 -11.43 -15.50 -7.51
N GLU A 21 -12.43 -16.37 -7.68
CA GLU A 21 -12.44 -17.33 -8.81
C GLU A 21 -12.77 -16.67 -10.17
N ASP A 22 -13.43 -15.51 -10.14
CA ASP A 22 -13.80 -14.76 -11.34
C ASP A 22 -12.56 -14.17 -12.03
N ALA A 23 -12.37 -14.52 -13.31
CA ALA A 23 -11.20 -14.14 -14.08
C ALA A 23 -11.11 -12.63 -14.37
N ASP A 24 -12.24 -11.94 -14.56
CA ASP A 24 -12.26 -10.51 -14.81
C ASP A 24 -11.89 -9.75 -13.52
N VAL A 25 -12.36 -10.24 -12.37
CA VAL A 25 -11.96 -9.70 -11.06
C VAL A 25 -10.48 -9.92 -10.80
N ARG A 26 -9.94 -11.13 -11.02
CA ARG A 26 -8.49 -11.39 -10.87
C ARG A 26 -7.67 -10.44 -11.73
N LYS A 27 -8.03 -10.31 -13.00
CA LYS A 27 -7.34 -9.41 -13.92
C LYS A 27 -7.36 -7.96 -13.45
N SER A 28 -8.51 -7.49 -12.93
CA SER A 28 -8.59 -6.12 -12.39
C SER A 28 -7.67 -5.89 -11.18
N ILE A 29 -7.48 -6.92 -10.34
CA ILE A 29 -6.54 -6.87 -9.22
C ILE A 29 -5.11 -6.87 -9.73
N GLU A 30 -4.77 -7.71 -10.70
CA GLU A 30 -3.44 -7.75 -11.32
C GLU A 30 -3.08 -6.44 -12.02
N ASP A 31 -4.04 -5.79 -12.68
CA ASP A 31 -3.83 -4.49 -13.34
C ASP A 31 -3.48 -3.37 -12.33
N ASP A 32 -3.90 -3.52 -11.07
CA ASP A 32 -3.55 -2.61 -9.97
C ASP A 32 -2.14 -2.85 -9.40
N PHE A 33 -1.49 -3.98 -9.71
CA PHE A 33 -0.15 -4.30 -9.21
C PHE A 33 0.89 -3.35 -9.82
N LYS A 34 1.78 -2.82 -8.97
CA LYS A 34 2.83 -1.90 -9.40
C LYS A 34 4.22 -2.36 -8.96
N GLY A 35 5.07 -2.57 -9.96
CA GLY A 35 6.45 -2.95 -9.74
C GLY A 35 6.58 -4.24 -8.92
N GLU A 36 7.63 -4.33 -8.11
CA GLU A 36 7.95 -5.54 -7.36
C GLU A 36 7.15 -5.72 -6.05
N TRP A 37 6.33 -4.74 -5.66
CA TRP A 37 5.63 -4.73 -4.38
C TRP A 37 4.14 -5.08 -4.49
N GLY A 38 3.67 -5.50 -5.66
CA GLY A 38 2.31 -5.98 -5.89
C GLY A 38 1.26 -4.89 -5.72
N ASP A 39 0.15 -5.20 -5.04
CA ASP A 39 -1.00 -4.33 -4.77
C ASP A 39 -0.86 -3.43 -3.52
N ARG A 40 0.35 -3.29 -2.97
CA ARG A 40 0.56 -2.48 -1.77
C ARG A 40 0.29 -1.00 -2.03
N ARG A 41 -0.89 -0.55 -1.63
CA ARG A 41 -1.35 0.84 -1.77
C ARG A 41 -1.95 1.39 -0.48
N GLN A 42 -1.85 2.69 -0.30
CA GLN A 42 -2.53 3.46 0.74
C GLN A 42 -3.46 4.45 0.05
N GLU A 43 -4.70 4.53 0.53
CA GLU A 43 -5.70 5.44 0.00
C GLU A 43 -6.18 6.38 1.09
N ILE A 44 -6.13 7.67 0.79
CA ILE A 44 -6.58 8.73 1.70
C ILE A 44 -7.61 9.55 0.94
N VAL A 45 -8.82 9.61 1.48
CA VAL A 45 -9.94 10.34 0.88
C VAL A 45 -10.28 11.54 1.76
N PHE A 46 -10.31 12.73 1.16
CA PHE A 46 -10.73 13.97 1.80
C PHE A 46 -12.12 14.37 1.26
N ILE A 47 -13.09 14.59 2.15
CA ILE A 47 -14.47 14.94 1.80
C ILE A 47 -14.83 16.24 2.52
N GLY A 48 -15.23 17.26 1.77
CA GLY A 48 -15.56 18.58 2.30
C GLY A 48 -15.64 19.65 1.21
N GLU A 49 -16.14 20.83 1.57
CA GLU A 49 -16.22 22.00 0.70
C GLU A 49 -15.02 22.94 0.95
N GLY A 50 -14.55 23.64 -0.09
CA GLY A 50 -13.45 24.60 0.04
C GLY A 50 -12.08 23.98 0.35
N ILE A 51 -11.88 22.71 -0.01
CA ILE A 51 -10.62 21.99 0.25
C ILE A 51 -9.48 22.61 -0.57
N ASP A 52 -8.42 23.04 0.11
CA ASP A 52 -7.16 23.41 -0.52
C ASP A 52 -6.35 22.15 -0.87
N THR A 53 -6.55 21.67 -2.09
CA THR A 53 -5.86 20.48 -2.61
C THR A 53 -4.35 20.67 -2.71
N ALA A 54 -3.88 21.89 -2.94
CA ALA A 54 -2.45 22.16 -3.12
C ALA A 54 -1.71 22.12 -1.77
N ALA A 55 -2.31 22.71 -0.74
CA ALA A 55 -1.77 22.64 0.62
C ALA A 55 -1.74 21.20 1.15
N ILE A 56 -2.83 20.44 0.96
CA ILE A 56 -2.89 19.03 1.39
C ILE A 56 -1.84 18.20 0.66
N LYS A 57 -1.73 18.35 -0.67
CA LYS A 57 -0.72 17.62 -1.44
C LYS A 57 0.68 17.92 -0.93
N LYS A 58 1.00 19.19 -0.70
CA LYS A 58 2.31 19.59 -0.17
C LYS A 58 2.62 18.92 1.17
N LEU A 59 1.65 18.90 2.10
CA LEU A 59 1.82 18.25 3.41
C LEU A 59 2.01 16.73 3.28
N LEU A 60 1.31 16.08 2.35
CA LEU A 60 1.48 14.65 2.09
C LEU A 60 2.83 14.34 1.41
N ASP A 61 3.29 15.20 0.50
CA ASP A 61 4.59 15.08 -0.16
C ASP A 61 5.74 15.18 0.86
N GLU A 62 5.58 15.97 1.92
CA GLU A 62 6.53 16.05 3.06
C GLU A 62 6.60 14.76 3.89
N CYS A 63 5.59 13.89 3.81
CA CYS A 63 5.53 12.61 4.51
C CYS A 63 6.12 11.44 3.68
N LEU A 64 6.55 11.69 2.44
CA LEU A 64 7.14 10.66 1.60
C LEU A 64 8.53 10.29 2.12
N LEU A 65 8.83 8.99 2.09
CA LEU A 65 10.15 8.48 2.42
C LEU A 65 11.21 9.08 1.48
N ASP A 66 12.34 9.48 2.04
CA ASP A 66 13.49 9.83 1.24
C ASP A 66 14.14 8.58 0.61
N LYS A 67 15.13 8.80 -0.28
CA LYS A 67 15.81 7.69 -0.98
C LYS A 67 16.56 6.74 -0.04
N LYS A 68 17.03 7.21 1.12
CA LYS A 68 17.75 6.39 2.11
C LYS A 68 16.76 5.55 2.91
N GLU A 69 15.67 6.15 3.34
CA GLU A 69 14.57 5.50 4.04
C GLU A 69 13.93 4.43 3.17
N MET A 70 13.67 4.73 1.89
CA MET A 70 13.16 3.75 0.94
C MET A 70 14.10 2.55 0.80
N LYS A 71 15.41 2.78 0.63
CA LYS A 71 16.40 1.68 0.58
C LYS A 71 16.44 0.85 1.86
N LYS A 72 16.29 1.47 3.04
CA LYS A 72 16.21 0.75 4.31
C LYS A 72 14.97 -0.15 4.31
N TRP A 73 13.82 0.37 3.91
CA TRP A 73 12.58 -0.38 3.81
C TRP A 73 12.70 -1.55 2.82
N GLU A 74 13.23 -1.32 1.61
CA GLU A 74 13.45 -2.38 0.61
C GLU A 74 14.32 -3.52 1.14
N LYS A 75 15.38 -3.19 1.90
CA LYS A 75 16.24 -4.18 2.54
C LYS A 75 15.46 -5.06 3.53
N VAL A 76 14.61 -4.47 4.37
CA VAL A 76 13.75 -5.22 5.31
C VAL A 76 12.80 -6.14 4.54
N MET A 77 12.18 -5.63 3.48
CA MET A 77 11.21 -6.39 2.69
C MET A 77 11.85 -7.57 1.95
N ARG A 78 13.07 -7.42 1.43
CA ARG A 78 13.83 -8.48 0.73
C ARG A 78 14.45 -9.52 1.66
N THR A 79 14.56 -9.25 2.96
CA THR A 79 15.18 -10.19 3.90
C THR A 79 14.23 -11.38 4.11
N LYS A 80 14.64 -12.57 3.63
CA LYS A 80 13.89 -13.83 3.81
C LYS A 80 14.02 -14.32 5.26
N GLY A 81 12.94 -14.89 5.80
CA GLY A 81 12.93 -15.56 7.11
C GLY A 81 12.66 -14.66 8.32
N VAL A 82 12.43 -13.36 8.13
CA VAL A 82 12.05 -12.43 9.20
C VAL A 82 10.55 -12.59 9.49
N LYS A 83 10.18 -12.92 10.72
CA LYS A 83 8.77 -13.05 11.11
C LYS A 83 8.10 -11.68 11.01
N ARG A 84 6.79 -11.65 10.71
CA ARG A 84 6.02 -10.41 10.48
C ARG A 84 6.17 -9.36 11.59
N ALA A 85 6.36 -9.80 12.84
CA ALA A 85 6.60 -8.91 14.00
C ALA A 85 7.95 -8.16 13.92
N GLU A 86 8.99 -8.79 13.37
CA GLU A 86 10.33 -8.24 13.26
C GLU A 86 10.48 -7.28 12.06
N LYS A 87 9.48 -7.21 11.17
CA LYS A 87 9.41 -6.23 10.07
C LYS A 87 8.72 -4.92 10.46
N GLN A 88 8.16 -4.82 11.67
CA GLN A 88 7.37 -3.68 12.14
C GLN A 88 8.15 -2.68 13.03
N GLU A 89 9.39 -2.99 13.41
CA GLU A 89 10.35 -2.09 14.08
C GLU A 89 11.35 -1.46 13.09
#